data_AF-A0AAW6AHT0-F1
#
_entry.id   AF-A0AAW6AHT0-F1
#
_cell.length_a   1.000
_cell.length_b   1.000
_cell.length_c   1.000
_cell.angle_alpha   90.00
_cell.angle_beta   90.00
_cell.angle_gamma   90.00
#
_symmetry.space_group_name_H-M   'P 1'
#
loop_
_entity.id
_entity.type
_entity.pdbx_description
1 polymer ?
#
loop_
_entity_poly.entity_id
_entity_poly.type
_entity_poly.pdbx_seq_one_letter_code
_entity_poly.pdbx_strand_id
1 'polypeptide(L)'
;MSDYNFYYDESQHSRLLNLETIKADEFYDGFVVAIVGWDSQRESDLAAQYCEFEKKYLSPNAKELKSTCLKRSQFKYGFKSLSQHNARLISDYLDLFDEEMYVYCSFSSKVELLVDRLFSRYQNQPCFNADLMKYSLAKPLVQYRPNEVVESIYKSPDDLLDALRDFLLNRIEDDKANPELKWTEMDQFRSILEVMDHVMPLDDYQWEYYSPLAGFGLYLSEHNEIDNCTLIIDQEENTRAAAERLGFDGVREADSSECFGVRMADMLAGIVAKLMKAIRDEVTYQSREDEIKKNLFDVEWFNLNDERLELYKKLCRVLIQYDKCWYKVYGSGFSDDLVVLIALLKYLDGFDGAAQLHELGANNAERFNTFCCNSLSEHFQVLSDDPLHTGDLSDPKNLFRPRLRITDRPRTYMVMDVMFGEDGAPMALISENGHENAYVLPADLSGWVSMVLSNVDFKVILFPGKVRFQYFEGRFRADFL
;
A
#
# COMPACT_ATOMS: atom_id res chain seq x y z
N MET A 1 18.09 10.76 23.68
CA MET A 1 17.74 10.11 22.41
C MET A 1 16.72 9.07 22.78
N SER A 2 15.52 9.19 22.22
CA SER A 2 14.48 8.17 22.40
C SER A 2 14.82 7.03 21.45
N ASP A 3 14.93 5.82 22.00
CA ASP A 3 15.09 4.62 21.19
C ASP A 3 13.69 4.09 20.85
N TYR A 4 13.43 3.82 19.58
CA TYR A 4 12.15 3.33 19.11
C TYR A 4 12.24 1.86 18.69
N ASN A 5 11.24 1.07 19.07
CA ASN A 5 11.09 -0.31 18.64
C ASN A 5 9.98 -0.41 17.60
N PHE A 6 10.25 -1.14 16.52
CA PHE A 6 9.32 -1.44 15.45
C PHE A 6 9.23 -2.95 15.26
N TYR A 7 8.02 -3.46 15.19
CA TYR A 7 7.73 -4.88 15.11
C TYR A 7 7.06 -5.19 13.78
N TYR A 8 7.62 -6.14 13.04
CA TYR A 8 7.24 -6.49 11.69
C TYR A 8 6.62 -7.89 11.66
N ASP A 9 5.51 -8.02 10.93
CA ASP A 9 5.00 -9.31 10.47
C ASP A 9 4.27 -9.15 9.12
N GLU A 10 4.09 -10.25 8.43
CA GLU A 10 3.49 -10.33 7.10
C GLU A 10 2.29 -11.29 7.03
N SER A 11 1.52 -11.16 5.95
CA SER A 11 0.46 -12.11 5.62
C SER A 11 0.40 -12.41 4.13
N GLN A 12 -0.22 -13.54 3.80
CA GLN A 12 -0.35 -14.04 2.41
C GLN A 12 1.02 -14.25 1.75
N HIS A 13 1.94 -14.81 2.53
CA HIS A 13 3.30 -15.09 2.13
C HIS A 13 3.41 -16.31 1.22
N SER A 14 4.17 -16.16 0.13
CA SER A 14 4.56 -17.24 -0.78
C SER A 14 6.05 -17.09 -1.07
N ARG A 15 6.91 -17.92 -0.44
CA ARG A 15 8.38 -17.84 -0.64
C ARG A 15 8.82 -18.12 -2.08
N LEU A 16 8.03 -18.89 -2.82
CA LEU A 16 8.34 -19.30 -4.19
C LEU A 16 7.10 -19.10 -5.08
N LEU A 17 7.27 -18.39 -6.19
CA LEU A 17 6.24 -18.11 -7.18
C LEU A 17 6.36 -19.11 -8.33
N ASN A 18 6.17 -20.39 -8.06
CA ASN A 18 6.14 -21.44 -9.08
C ASN A 18 4.71 -21.73 -9.56
N LEU A 19 4.59 -22.52 -10.63
CA LEU A 19 3.29 -22.84 -11.24
C LEU A 19 2.30 -23.46 -10.25
N GLU A 20 2.77 -24.36 -9.38
CA GLU A 20 1.93 -24.99 -8.33
C GLU A 20 1.37 -23.94 -7.36
N THR A 21 2.21 -23.00 -6.95
CA THR A 21 1.82 -21.93 -6.01
C THR A 21 0.79 -21.00 -6.64
N ILE A 22 1.01 -20.54 -7.87
CA ILE A 22 0.11 -19.58 -8.54
C ILE A 22 -1.24 -20.20 -8.89
N LYS A 23 -1.26 -21.49 -9.23
CA LYS A 23 -2.50 -22.22 -9.55
C LYS A 23 -3.26 -22.75 -8.34
N ALA A 24 -2.74 -22.58 -7.12
CA ALA A 24 -3.45 -23.02 -5.93
C ALA A 24 -4.77 -22.25 -5.77
N ASP A 25 -5.86 -22.94 -5.42
CA ASP A 25 -7.18 -22.32 -5.24
C ASP A 25 -7.17 -21.20 -4.19
N GLU A 26 -6.29 -21.32 -3.18
CA GLU A 26 -6.14 -20.35 -2.11
C GLU A 26 -5.16 -19.21 -2.43
N PHE A 27 -4.53 -19.23 -3.61
CA PHE A 27 -3.55 -18.23 -4.02
C PHE A 27 -4.19 -16.84 -4.03
N TYR A 28 -3.59 -15.96 -3.23
CA TYR A 28 -3.85 -14.54 -3.25
C TYR A 28 -2.59 -13.81 -3.70
N ASP A 29 -2.80 -12.89 -4.64
CA ASP A 29 -1.73 -12.15 -5.28
C ASP A 29 -1.02 -11.20 -4.30
N GLY A 30 -1.77 -10.54 -3.42
CA GLY A 30 -1.20 -9.58 -2.46
C GLY A 30 -0.30 -10.21 -1.41
N PHE A 31 0.88 -9.64 -1.21
CA PHE A 31 1.73 -9.79 -0.04
C PHE A 31 1.53 -8.55 0.84
N VAL A 32 1.25 -8.76 2.13
CA VAL A 32 0.79 -7.69 3.03
C VAL A 32 1.72 -7.63 4.22
N VAL A 33 2.20 -6.44 4.55
CA VAL A 33 3.05 -6.20 5.72
C VAL A 33 2.37 -5.23 6.65
N ALA A 34 2.52 -5.45 7.96
CA ALA A 34 2.24 -4.45 8.96
C ALA A 34 3.46 -4.28 9.87
N ILE A 35 3.78 -3.03 10.19
CA ILE A 35 4.80 -2.68 11.17
C ILE A 35 4.16 -1.78 12.21
N VAL A 36 4.29 -2.15 13.48
CA VAL A 36 3.80 -1.36 14.63
C VAL A 36 5.00 -0.95 15.48
N GLY A 37 5.02 0.28 15.97
CA GLY A 37 6.16 0.77 16.76
C GLY A 37 5.81 1.86 17.75
N TRP A 38 6.74 2.11 18.67
CA TRP A 38 6.60 3.08 19.76
C TRP A 38 7.97 3.41 20.39
N ASP A 39 7.99 4.48 21.19
CA ASP A 39 9.14 4.78 22.08
C ASP A 39 9.33 3.61 23.06
N SER A 40 10.55 3.07 23.13
CA SER A 40 10.92 1.94 24.00
C SER A 40 10.58 2.15 25.49
N GLN A 41 10.41 3.39 25.94
CA GLN A 41 9.94 3.71 27.30
C GLN A 41 8.50 3.24 27.57
N ARG A 42 7.67 3.09 26.53
CA ARG A 42 6.27 2.64 26.62
C ARG A 42 6.12 1.12 26.66
N GLU A 43 7.18 0.38 26.34
CA GLU A 43 7.16 -1.07 26.13
C GLU A 43 6.49 -1.84 27.29
N SER A 44 6.84 -1.52 28.53
CA SER A 44 6.31 -2.21 29.72
C SER A 44 4.81 -2.00 29.91
N ASP A 45 4.32 -0.78 29.66
CA ASP A 45 2.91 -0.43 29.83
C ASP A 45 2.07 -1.06 28.73
N LEU A 46 2.56 -1.04 27.49
CA LEU A 46 1.92 -1.67 26.34
C LEU A 46 1.91 -3.20 26.47
N ALA A 47 2.99 -3.80 26.97
CA ALA A 47 3.05 -5.23 27.27
C ALA A 47 1.98 -5.64 28.28
N ALA A 48 1.76 -4.84 29.33
CA ALA A 48 0.74 -5.11 30.34
C ALA A 48 -0.68 -5.02 29.74
N GLN A 49 -0.97 -4.00 28.93
CA GLN A 49 -2.25 -3.85 28.24
C GLN A 49 -2.51 -5.01 27.26
N TYR A 50 -1.53 -5.34 26.43
CA TYR A 50 -1.63 -6.46 25.49
C TYR A 50 -1.82 -7.79 26.22
N CYS A 51 -1.14 -8.01 27.34
CA CYS A 51 -1.28 -9.23 28.14
C CYS A 51 -2.72 -9.41 28.66
N GLU A 52 -3.38 -8.34 29.11
CA GLU A 52 -4.78 -8.41 29.54
C GLU A 52 -5.74 -8.64 28.35
N PHE A 53 -5.48 -8.00 27.21
CA PHE A 53 -6.18 -8.28 25.97
C PHE A 53 -6.03 -9.75 25.54
N GLU A 54 -4.79 -10.25 25.50
CA GLU A 54 -4.48 -11.60 25.02
C GLU A 54 -5.13 -12.65 25.92
N LYS A 55 -5.05 -12.53 27.25
CA LYS A 55 -5.74 -13.43 28.20
C LYS A 55 -7.25 -13.55 27.96
N LYS A 56 -7.90 -12.48 27.48
CA LYS A 56 -9.34 -12.46 27.21
C LYS A 56 -9.73 -13.31 26.00
N TYR A 57 -8.84 -13.45 25.01
CA TYR A 57 -9.12 -14.08 23.72
C TYR A 57 -8.29 -15.34 23.46
N LEU A 58 -7.26 -15.59 24.25
CA LEU A 58 -6.41 -16.77 24.14
C LEU A 58 -7.22 -18.03 24.44
N SER A 59 -7.19 -18.97 23.50
CA SER A 59 -7.82 -20.28 23.71
C SER A 59 -7.03 -21.08 24.75
N PRO A 60 -7.67 -21.94 25.57
CA PRO A 60 -7.00 -22.65 26.68
C PRO A 60 -5.77 -23.49 26.29
N ASN A 61 -5.67 -23.91 25.03
CA ASN A 61 -4.56 -24.72 24.51
C ASN A 61 -3.60 -23.94 23.60
N ALA A 62 -3.84 -22.63 23.39
CA ALA A 62 -3.00 -21.79 22.56
C ALA A 62 -1.88 -21.17 23.40
N LYS A 63 -0.67 -21.12 22.84
CA LYS A 63 0.48 -20.46 23.49
C LYS A 63 0.45 -18.95 23.30
N GLU A 64 -0.10 -18.49 22.19
CA GLU A 64 -0.13 -17.11 21.74
C GLU A 64 -1.40 -16.85 20.90
N LEU A 65 -1.83 -15.59 20.83
CA LEU A 65 -2.93 -15.17 19.99
C LEU A 65 -2.41 -14.67 18.63
N LYS A 66 -2.62 -15.46 17.58
CA LYS A 66 -2.29 -15.08 16.19
C LYS A 66 -3.52 -14.74 15.36
N SER A 67 -3.32 -14.00 14.28
CA SER A 67 -4.32 -13.59 13.29
C SER A 67 -5.01 -14.79 12.61
N THR A 68 -4.40 -15.98 12.68
CA THR A 68 -4.95 -17.26 12.20
C THR A 68 -6.21 -17.70 12.95
N CYS A 69 -6.47 -17.15 14.15
CA CYS A 69 -7.73 -17.39 14.86
C CYS A 69 -8.94 -16.77 14.11
N LEU A 70 -8.69 -15.78 13.26
CA LEU A 70 -9.68 -15.11 12.42
C LEU A 70 -9.78 -15.85 11.08
N LYS A 71 -10.88 -16.57 10.83
CA LYS A 71 -11.04 -17.37 9.61
C LYS A 71 -11.43 -16.50 8.41
N ARG A 72 -10.88 -16.80 7.22
CA ARG A 72 -11.24 -16.14 5.94
C ARG A 72 -12.75 -16.06 5.71
N SER A 73 -13.48 -17.13 6.00
CA SER A 73 -14.94 -17.18 5.81
C SER A 73 -15.72 -16.12 6.60
N GLN A 74 -15.13 -15.56 7.67
CA GLN A 74 -15.75 -14.50 8.47
C GLN A 74 -15.49 -13.09 7.93
N PHE A 75 -14.82 -12.96 6.79
CA PHE A 75 -14.59 -11.71 6.08
C PHE A 75 -15.33 -11.65 4.75
N LYS A 76 -16.19 -12.64 4.41
CA LYS A 76 -16.88 -12.71 3.10
C LYS A 76 -17.50 -11.38 2.67
N TYR A 77 -18.20 -10.71 3.58
CA TYR A 77 -18.78 -9.37 3.40
C TYR A 77 -18.09 -8.34 4.31
N GLY A 78 -16.76 -8.43 4.40
CA GLY A 78 -15.94 -7.71 5.37
C GLY A 78 -16.40 -7.95 6.82
N PHE A 79 -16.43 -6.91 7.63
CA PHE A 79 -16.77 -7.01 9.06
C PHE A 79 -18.22 -7.42 9.35
N LYS A 80 -19.14 -7.32 8.38
CA LYS A 80 -20.50 -7.85 8.51
C LYS A 80 -20.51 -9.33 8.88
N SER A 81 -19.59 -10.09 8.29
CA SER A 81 -19.53 -11.56 8.39
C SER A 81 -18.85 -12.06 9.68
N LEU A 82 -18.33 -11.15 10.51
CA LEU A 82 -17.70 -11.52 11.77
C LEU A 82 -18.72 -12.07 12.77
N SER A 83 -18.32 -13.17 13.43
CA SER A 83 -19.00 -13.60 14.64
C SER A 83 -18.96 -12.50 15.70
N GLN A 84 -19.92 -12.51 16.63
CA GLN A 84 -19.92 -11.52 17.71
C GLN A 84 -18.65 -11.58 18.57
N HIS A 85 -18.09 -12.78 18.75
CA HIS A 85 -16.82 -12.94 19.47
C HIS A 85 -15.66 -12.25 18.75
N ASN A 86 -15.53 -12.46 17.43
CA ASN A 86 -14.40 -11.92 16.67
C ASN A 86 -14.56 -10.43 16.38
N ALA A 87 -15.78 -9.92 16.28
CA ALA A 87 -16.03 -8.49 16.25
C ALA A 87 -15.54 -7.80 17.52
N ARG A 88 -15.79 -8.38 18.69
CA ARG A 88 -15.28 -7.85 19.97
C ARG A 88 -13.76 -7.97 20.08
N LEU A 89 -13.18 -9.09 19.64
CA LEU A 89 -11.74 -9.27 19.57
C LEU A 89 -11.09 -8.15 18.75
N ILE A 90 -11.56 -7.93 17.52
CA ILE A 90 -11.02 -6.89 16.64
C ILE A 90 -11.26 -5.49 17.24
N SER A 91 -12.44 -5.24 17.81
CA SER A 91 -12.73 -3.96 18.48
C SER A 91 -11.72 -3.67 19.60
N ASP A 92 -11.54 -4.61 20.53
CA ASP A 92 -10.64 -4.44 21.67
C ASP A 92 -9.18 -4.36 21.23
N TYR A 93 -8.80 -5.11 20.20
CA TYR A 93 -7.47 -5.05 19.59
C TYR A 93 -7.18 -3.67 19.00
N LEU A 94 -8.12 -3.10 18.23
CA LEU A 94 -7.97 -1.77 17.65
C LEU A 94 -7.97 -0.66 18.72
N ASP A 95 -8.58 -0.90 19.89
CA ASP A 95 -8.54 0.02 21.03
C ASP A 95 -7.18 0.03 21.76
N LEU A 96 -6.26 -0.88 21.44
CA LEU A 96 -4.88 -0.85 21.97
C LEU A 96 -4.03 0.25 21.32
N PHE A 97 -4.43 0.76 20.15
CA PHE A 97 -3.66 1.75 19.40
C PHE A 97 -4.05 3.18 19.81
N ASP A 98 -3.05 4.05 19.89
CA ASP A 98 -3.21 5.48 20.17
C ASP A 98 -2.33 6.36 19.27
N GLU A 99 -2.43 7.68 19.44
CA GLU A 99 -1.73 8.68 18.63
C GLU A 99 -0.21 8.70 18.84
N GLU A 100 0.30 8.04 19.88
CA GLU A 100 1.73 7.93 20.19
C GLU A 100 2.33 6.62 19.65
N MET A 101 1.54 5.78 18.98
CA MET A 101 2.02 4.61 18.25
C MET A 101 2.22 4.93 16.77
N TYR A 102 3.22 4.27 16.19
CA TYR A 102 3.52 4.29 14.78
C TYR A 102 2.95 3.04 14.13
N VAL A 103 2.26 3.22 13.02
CA VAL A 103 1.65 2.12 12.25
C VAL A 103 1.94 2.35 10.79
N TYR A 104 2.61 1.38 10.19
CA TYR A 104 2.91 1.30 8.76
C TYR A 104 2.27 0.03 8.19
N CYS A 105 1.69 0.13 7.00
CA CYS A 105 1.19 -1.02 6.25
C CYS A 105 1.67 -0.97 4.81
N SER A 106 1.95 -2.13 4.23
CA SER A 106 2.27 -2.24 2.82
C SER A 106 1.52 -3.34 2.10
N PHE A 107 1.41 -3.15 0.78
CA PHE A 107 0.91 -4.13 -0.17
C PHE A 107 1.87 -4.27 -1.34
N SER A 108 2.15 -5.50 -1.75
CA SER A 108 2.91 -5.80 -2.97
C SER A 108 2.26 -6.92 -3.75
N SER A 109 2.11 -6.76 -5.07
CA SER A 109 1.56 -7.81 -5.94
C SER A 109 2.63 -8.82 -6.39
N LYS A 110 2.33 -10.11 -6.24
CA LYS A 110 3.20 -11.21 -6.72
C LYS A 110 3.21 -11.31 -8.24
N VAL A 111 2.06 -11.07 -8.87
CA VAL A 111 1.91 -11.05 -10.32
C VAL A 111 2.62 -9.83 -10.91
N GLU A 112 2.53 -8.66 -10.28
CA GLU A 112 3.31 -7.49 -10.69
C GLU A 112 4.80 -7.78 -10.67
N LEU A 113 5.33 -8.40 -9.61
CA LEU A 113 6.74 -8.77 -9.54
C LEU A 113 7.16 -9.66 -10.72
N LEU A 114 6.33 -10.64 -11.08
CA LEU A 114 6.60 -11.49 -12.24
C LEU A 114 6.56 -10.70 -13.55
N VAL A 115 5.57 -9.83 -13.73
CA VAL A 115 5.47 -8.95 -14.89
C VAL A 115 6.69 -8.02 -14.97
N ASP A 116 7.15 -7.44 -13.86
CA ASP A 116 8.34 -6.61 -13.82
C ASP A 116 9.60 -7.35 -14.28
N ARG A 117 9.80 -8.59 -13.82
CA ARG A 117 10.93 -9.42 -14.23
C ARG A 117 10.86 -9.78 -15.72
N LEU A 118 9.69 -10.26 -16.15
CA LEU A 118 9.40 -10.64 -17.54
C LEU A 118 9.56 -9.47 -18.52
N PHE A 119 9.18 -8.27 -18.11
CA PHE A 119 9.19 -7.05 -18.93
C PHE A 119 10.30 -6.07 -18.49
N SER A 120 11.37 -6.56 -17.88
CA SER A 120 12.46 -5.72 -17.34
C SER A 120 13.23 -4.91 -18.39
N ARG A 121 13.14 -5.26 -19.69
CA ARG A 121 13.69 -4.45 -20.79
C ARG A 121 12.86 -3.22 -21.12
N TYR A 122 11.60 -3.18 -20.70
CA TYR A 122 10.74 -2.02 -20.90
C TYR A 122 10.99 -1.04 -19.76
N GLN A 123 11.56 0.11 -20.11
CA GLN A 123 11.88 1.19 -19.18
C GLN A 123 11.14 2.45 -19.62
N ASN A 124 10.85 3.33 -18.67
CA ASN A 124 10.23 4.62 -18.97
C ASN A 124 11.10 5.42 -19.95
N GLN A 125 10.46 5.96 -20.98
CA GLN A 125 11.04 6.84 -22.01
C GLN A 125 10.10 8.06 -22.20
N PRO A 126 10.57 9.18 -22.77
CA PRO A 126 9.76 10.40 -22.90
C PRO A 126 8.39 10.25 -23.59
N CYS A 127 8.20 9.19 -24.40
CA CYS A 127 6.95 8.91 -25.10
C CYS A 127 6.38 7.52 -24.78
N PHE A 128 6.89 6.85 -23.74
CA PHE A 128 6.48 5.51 -23.37
C PHE A 128 6.60 5.31 -21.86
N ASN A 129 5.46 5.09 -21.21
CA ASN A 129 5.39 4.77 -19.78
C ASN A 129 5.36 3.25 -19.62
N ALA A 130 6.50 2.67 -19.26
CA ALA A 130 6.66 1.23 -19.08
C ALA A 130 5.89 0.74 -17.85
N ASP A 131 5.85 1.53 -16.78
CA ASP A 131 5.17 1.14 -15.54
C ASP A 131 3.65 1.04 -15.77
N LEU A 132 3.08 1.97 -16.55
CA LEU A 132 1.68 1.90 -16.97
C LEU A 132 1.41 0.67 -17.85
N MET A 133 2.32 0.35 -18.77
CA MET A 133 2.19 -0.87 -19.59
C MET A 133 2.17 -2.12 -18.69
N LYS A 134 3.12 -2.22 -17.76
CA LYS A 134 3.23 -3.37 -16.84
C LYS A 134 2.03 -3.46 -15.90
N TYR A 135 1.55 -2.34 -15.39
CA TYR A 135 0.29 -2.27 -14.63
C TYR A 135 -0.90 -2.81 -15.46
N SER A 136 -1.04 -2.32 -16.70
CA SER A 136 -2.08 -2.76 -17.64
C SER A 136 -1.94 -4.21 -18.08
N LEU A 137 -0.78 -4.84 -17.89
CA LEU A 137 -0.55 -6.27 -18.06
C LEU A 137 -0.84 -7.07 -16.78
N ALA A 138 -0.39 -6.61 -15.61
CA ALA A 138 -0.62 -7.28 -14.34
C ALA A 138 -2.12 -7.38 -14.01
N LYS A 139 -2.86 -6.29 -14.22
CA LYS A 139 -4.29 -6.20 -13.92
C LYS A 139 -5.14 -7.31 -14.56
N PRO A 140 -5.12 -7.52 -15.89
CA PRO A 140 -5.88 -8.60 -16.50
C PRO A 140 -5.35 -9.99 -16.11
N LEU A 141 -4.06 -10.17 -15.82
CA LEU A 141 -3.55 -11.46 -15.34
C LEU A 141 -4.11 -11.83 -13.97
N VAL A 142 -4.25 -10.85 -13.07
CA VAL A 142 -4.89 -11.05 -11.77
C VAL A 142 -6.40 -11.25 -11.91
N GLN A 143 -7.06 -10.47 -12.77
CA GLN A 143 -8.52 -10.45 -12.91
C GLN A 143 -9.07 -11.67 -13.68
N TYR A 144 -8.46 -12.04 -14.81
CA TYR A 144 -8.94 -13.12 -15.68
C TYR A 144 -8.24 -14.45 -15.43
N ARG A 145 -7.05 -14.46 -14.82
CA ARG A 145 -6.22 -15.65 -14.56
C ARG A 145 -6.15 -16.61 -15.77
N PRO A 146 -5.74 -16.15 -16.96
CA PRO A 146 -5.74 -16.98 -18.16
C PRO A 146 -4.75 -18.16 -18.05
N ASN A 147 -5.28 -19.38 -17.98
CA ASN A 147 -4.50 -20.61 -17.74
C ASN A 147 -3.32 -20.78 -18.71
N GLU A 148 -3.53 -20.52 -20.00
CA GLU A 148 -2.49 -20.68 -21.04
C GLU A 148 -1.32 -19.70 -20.85
N VAL A 149 -1.63 -18.46 -20.46
CA VAL A 149 -0.61 -17.46 -20.14
C VAL A 149 0.12 -17.85 -18.85
N VAL A 150 -0.61 -18.21 -17.80
CA VAL A 150 0.00 -18.60 -16.51
C VAL A 150 0.94 -19.80 -16.68
N GLU A 151 0.58 -20.78 -17.52
CA GLU A 151 1.47 -21.91 -17.81
C GLU A 151 2.69 -21.53 -18.64
N SER A 152 2.53 -20.65 -19.62
CA SER A 152 3.61 -20.28 -20.54
C SER A 152 4.70 -19.44 -19.89
N ILE A 153 4.40 -18.73 -18.79
CA ILE A 153 5.41 -18.09 -17.91
C ILE A 153 6.55 -19.05 -17.55
N TYR A 154 6.24 -20.35 -17.41
CA TYR A 154 7.19 -21.39 -16.98
C TYR A 154 7.69 -22.29 -18.13
N LYS A 155 7.43 -21.93 -19.39
CA LYS A 155 7.84 -22.72 -20.57
C LYS A 155 9.00 -22.05 -21.30
N SER A 156 8.71 -21.00 -22.06
CA SER A 156 9.70 -20.22 -22.79
C SER A 156 9.17 -18.81 -23.05
N PRO A 157 10.07 -17.82 -23.28
CA PRO A 157 9.64 -16.46 -23.63
C PRO A 157 8.76 -16.39 -24.88
N ASP A 158 9.04 -17.21 -25.90
CA ASP A 158 8.26 -17.24 -27.14
C ASP A 158 6.85 -17.80 -26.89
N ASP A 159 6.73 -18.90 -26.13
CA ASP A 159 5.42 -19.46 -25.76
C ASP A 159 4.59 -18.46 -24.96
N LEU A 160 5.22 -17.67 -24.08
CA LEU A 160 4.56 -16.66 -23.28
C LEU A 160 4.10 -15.48 -24.14
N LEU A 161 4.93 -15.01 -25.06
CA LEU A 161 4.57 -13.95 -26.00
C LEU A 161 3.36 -14.33 -26.85
N ASP A 162 3.36 -15.55 -27.40
CA ASP A 162 2.25 -16.05 -28.22
C ASP A 162 0.96 -16.18 -27.38
N ALA A 163 1.05 -16.79 -26.20
CA ALA A 163 -0.10 -16.93 -25.31
C ALA A 163 -0.68 -15.58 -24.85
N LEU A 164 0.18 -14.59 -24.54
CA LEU A 164 -0.26 -13.25 -24.19
C LEU A 164 -0.95 -12.56 -25.36
N ARG A 165 -0.40 -12.65 -26.58
CA ARG A 165 -1.01 -12.06 -27.78
C ARG A 165 -2.38 -12.65 -28.06
N ASP A 166 -2.49 -13.96 -28.02
CA ASP A 166 -3.75 -14.66 -28.23
C ASP A 166 -4.76 -14.28 -27.14
N PHE A 167 -4.35 -14.25 -25.87
CA PHE A 167 -5.21 -13.80 -24.78
C PHE A 167 -5.75 -12.38 -25.01
N LEU A 168 -4.87 -11.41 -25.26
CA LEU A 168 -5.26 -10.00 -25.44
C LEU A 168 -6.15 -9.80 -26.67
N LEU A 169 -5.84 -10.44 -27.80
CA LEU A 169 -6.67 -10.39 -29.01
C LEU A 169 -8.06 -10.97 -28.78
N ASN A 170 -8.13 -12.13 -28.11
CA ASN A 170 -9.41 -12.77 -27.77
C ASN A 170 -10.22 -11.92 -26.79
N ARG A 171 -9.58 -11.27 -25.81
CA ARG A 171 -10.27 -10.33 -24.90
C ARG A 171 -10.83 -9.13 -25.65
N ILE A 172 -10.06 -8.52 -26.55
CA ILE A 172 -10.54 -7.41 -27.38
C ILE A 172 -11.77 -7.81 -28.20
N GLU A 173 -11.84 -9.04 -28.71
CA GLU A 173 -13.02 -9.51 -29.44
C GLU A 173 -14.22 -9.70 -28.53
N ASP A 174 -14.03 -10.38 -27.38
CA ASP A 174 -15.11 -10.63 -26.42
C ASP A 174 -15.67 -9.31 -25.83
N ASP A 175 -14.81 -8.34 -25.55
CA ASP A 175 -15.17 -7.04 -24.99
C ASP A 175 -16.03 -6.17 -25.93
N LYS A 176 -16.04 -6.46 -27.25
CA LYS A 176 -16.95 -5.80 -28.20
C LYS A 176 -18.42 -6.07 -27.90
N ALA A 177 -18.73 -7.06 -27.07
CA ALA A 177 -20.08 -7.30 -26.57
C ALA A 177 -20.58 -6.15 -25.67
N ASN A 178 -19.69 -5.40 -25.02
CA ASN A 178 -20.03 -4.23 -24.21
C ASN A 178 -18.98 -3.11 -24.33
N PRO A 179 -18.95 -2.41 -25.49
CA PRO A 179 -17.88 -1.48 -25.79
C PRO A 179 -17.89 -0.25 -24.89
N GLU A 180 -19.03 0.17 -24.36
CA GLU A 180 -19.11 1.33 -23.46
C GLU A 180 -18.38 1.06 -22.13
N LEU A 181 -18.57 -0.13 -21.55
CA LEU A 181 -17.89 -0.54 -20.32
C LEU A 181 -16.40 -0.84 -20.56
N LYS A 182 -16.08 -1.46 -21.71
CA LYS A 182 -14.77 -2.06 -21.98
C LYS A 182 -13.85 -1.26 -22.88
N TRP A 183 -14.26 -0.04 -23.28
CA TRP A 183 -13.49 0.77 -24.22
C TRP A 183 -12.04 0.97 -23.78
N THR A 184 -11.81 1.40 -22.54
CA THR A 184 -10.47 1.66 -22.01
C THR A 184 -9.63 0.39 -21.96
N GLU A 185 -10.22 -0.74 -21.55
CA GLU A 185 -9.52 -2.03 -21.51
C GLU A 185 -9.07 -2.46 -22.91
N MET A 186 -9.96 -2.41 -23.90
CA MET A 186 -9.62 -2.72 -25.29
C MET A 186 -8.54 -1.79 -25.86
N ASP A 187 -8.58 -0.50 -25.54
CA ASP A 187 -7.60 0.50 -26.00
C ASP A 187 -6.20 0.23 -25.42
N GLN A 188 -6.13 -0.11 -24.13
CA GLN A 188 -4.88 -0.48 -23.47
C GLN A 188 -4.32 -1.79 -24.05
N PHE A 189 -5.16 -2.80 -24.29
CA PHE A 189 -4.70 -4.06 -24.90
C PHE A 189 -4.15 -3.86 -26.32
N ARG A 190 -4.77 -2.99 -27.13
CA ARG A 190 -4.21 -2.63 -28.45
C ARG A 190 -2.86 -1.95 -28.31
N SER A 191 -2.73 -0.98 -27.41
CA SER A 191 -1.47 -0.27 -27.15
C SER A 191 -0.36 -1.22 -26.71
N ILE A 192 -0.67 -2.18 -25.83
CA ILE A 192 0.27 -3.23 -25.40
C ILE A 192 0.68 -4.10 -26.59
N LEU A 193 -0.28 -4.56 -27.41
CA LEU A 193 0.00 -5.41 -28.57
C LEU A 193 0.90 -4.73 -29.61
N GLU A 194 0.85 -3.41 -29.73
CA GLU A 194 1.69 -2.64 -30.65
C GLU A 194 3.16 -2.58 -30.23
N VAL A 195 3.43 -2.57 -28.91
CA VAL A 195 4.78 -2.41 -28.37
C VAL A 195 5.40 -3.70 -27.84
N MET A 196 4.59 -4.71 -27.51
CA MET A 196 5.06 -5.97 -26.94
C MET A 196 5.69 -6.87 -28.01
N ASP A 197 7.02 -6.84 -28.07
CA ASP A 197 7.82 -7.61 -29.03
C ASP A 197 8.76 -8.62 -28.35
N HIS A 198 9.07 -8.43 -27.07
CA HIS A 198 10.00 -9.27 -26.32
C HIS A 198 9.55 -9.48 -24.87
N VAL A 199 9.97 -10.62 -24.30
CA VAL A 199 9.83 -10.99 -22.90
C VAL A 199 11.13 -11.67 -22.44
N MET A 200 11.54 -11.42 -21.21
CA MET A 200 12.73 -12.02 -20.61
C MET A 200 12.43 -13.41 -20.03
N PRO A 201 13.39 -14.35 -20.04
CA PRO A 201 13.25 -15.60 -19.29
C PRO A 201 13.22 -15.32 -17.78
N LEU A 202 12.50 -16.16 -17.03
CA LEU A 202 12.54 -16.17 -15.57
C LEU A 202 13.55 -17.20 -15.07
N ASP A 203 14.67 -16.69 -14.56
CA ASP A 203 15.73 -17.51 -13.95
C ASP A 203 15.56 -17.66 -12.43
N ASP A 204 14.71 -16.82 -11.81
CA ASP A 204 14.42 -16.82 -10.39
C ASP A 204 12.94 -16.55 -10.08
N TYR A 205 12.35 -17.45 -9.29
CA TYR A 205 10.96 -17.44 -8.86
C TYR A 205 10.82 -17.10 -7.37
N GLN A 206 11.91 -16.79 -6.67
CA GLN A 206 11.88 -16.41 -5.27
C GLN A 206 11.17 -15.07 -5.09
N TRP A 207 10.39 -14.98 -4.01
CA TRP A 207 9.82 -13.73 -3.55
C TRP A 207 10.92 -12.81 -3.01
N GLU A 208 10.77 -11.51 -3.25
CA GLU A 208 11.67 -10.48 -2.73
C GLU A 208 10.96 -9.58 -1.72
N TYR A 209 11.69 -9.16 -0.69
CA TYR A 209 11.12 -8.48 0.49
C TYR A 209 11.49 -6.99 0.54
N TYR A 210 12.20 -6.49 -0.48
CA TYR A 210 12.74 -5.12 -0.48
C TYR A 210 11.65 -4.06 -0.51
N SER A 211 10.60 -4.22 -1.33
CA SER A 211 9.60 -3.16 -1.57
C SER A 211 8.88 -2.70 -0.28
N PRO A 212 8.31 -3.58 0.56
CA PRO A 212 7.76 -3.20 1.86
C PRO A 212 8.76 -2.48 2.78
N LEU A 213 10.01 -2.92 2.82
CA LEU A 213 11.03 -2.34 3.69
C LEU A 213 11.54 -0.99 3.17
N ALA A 214 11.64 -0.83 1.85
CA ALA A 214 11.93 0.45 1.22
C ALA A 214 10.84 1.49 1.54
N GLY A 215 9.57 1.09 1.40
CA GLY A 215 8.44 1.93 1.81
C GLY A 215 8.48 2.29 3.30
N PHE A 216 8.88 1.37 4.17
CA PHE A 216 9.07 1.66 5.59
C PHE A 216 10.24 2.62 5.85
N GLY A 217 11.34 2.53 5.10
CA GLY A 217 12.42 3.51 5.15
C GLY A 217 11.97 4.92 4.75
N LEU A 218 11.14 5.03 3.71
CA LEU A 218 10.50 6.29 3.31
C LEU A 218 9.57 6.82 4.42
N TYR A 219 8.81 5.96 5.08
CA TYR A 219 7.98 6.33 6.23
C TYR A 219 8.83 6.88 7.38
N LEU A 220 9.89 6.19 7.79
CA LEU A 220 10.80 6.68 8.84
C LEU A 220 11.44 8.02 8.48
N SER A 221 11.67 8.29 7.20
CA SER A 221 12.24 9.56 6.76
C SER A 221 11.31 10.77 6.94
N GLU A 222 10.00 10.56 7.14
CA GLU A 222 9.04 11.61 7.52
C GLU A 222 9.00 11.85 9.05
N HIS A 223 9.74 11.04 9.82
CA HIS A 223 9.80 11.03 11.29
C HIS A 223 11.17 11.45 11.81
N ASN A 224 11.48 12.74 11.66
CA ASN A 224 12.77 13.31 12.06
C ASN A 224 12.98 13.31 13.59
N GLU A 225 11.94 13.03 14.38
CA GLU A 225 12.03 12.80 15.82
C GLU A 225 12.62 11.43 16.20
N ILE A 226 12.71 10.49 15.25
CA ILE A 226 13.22 9.14 15.46
C ILE A 226 14.71 9.10 15.12
N ASP A 227 15.54 9.26 16.15
CA ASP A 227 17.00 9.20 16.00
C ASP A 227 17.52 7.75 15.86
N ASN A 228 16.96 6.83 16.65
CA ASN A 228 17.38 5.43 16.74
C ASN A 228 16.17 4.49 16.63
N CYS A 229 16.26 3.53 15.72
CA CYS A 229 15.21 2.56 15.42
C CYS A 229 15.78 1.13 15.51
N THR A 230 15.06 0.25 16.21
CA THR A 230 15.27 -1.21 16.15
C THR A 230 14.09 -1.85 15.44
N LEU A 231 14.35 -2.54 14.33
CA LEU A 231 13.36 -3.34 13.59
C LEU A 231 13.44 -4.80 14.05
N ILE A 232 12.32 -5.32 14.54
CA ILE A 232 12.18 -6.65 15.14
C ILE A 232 11.23 -7.46 14.26
N ILE A 233 11.73 -8.55 13.67
CA ILE A 233 11.05 -9.34 12.63
C ILE A 233 10.72 -10.73 13.20
N ASP A 234 9.51 -11.24 12.95
CA ASP A 234 9.20 -12.67 13.24
C ASP A 234 10.08 -13.56 12.37
N GLN A 235 10.59 -14.65 12.91
CA GLN A 235 11.69 -15.53 12.41
C GLN A 235 11.73 -15.81 10.87
N GLU A 236 12.03 -14.80 10.05
CA GLU A 236 12.09 -14.85 8.59
C GLU A 236 13.41 -14.24 8.08
N GLU A 237 14.39 -15.13 7.87
CA GLU A 237 15.78 -14.77 7.53
C GLU A 237 15.88 -13.90 6.27
N ASN A 238 15.03 -14.14 5.26
CA ASN A 238 15.05 -13.36 4.01
C ASN A 238 14.61 -11.91 4.22
N THR A 239 13.62 -11.69 5.08
CA THR A 239 13.15 -10.34 5.44
C THR A 239 14.24 -9.61 6.21
N ARG A 240 14.88 -10.26 7.19
CA ARG A 240 16.04 -9.69 7.92
C ARG A 240 17.17 -9.31 6.95
N ALA A 241 17.56 -10.23 6.07
CA ALA A 241 18.63 -9.99 5.12
C ALA A 241 18.31 -8.83 4.15
N ALA A 242 17.04 -8.68 3.75
CA ALA A 242 16.61 -7.55 2.93
C ALA A 242 16.71 -6.23 3.70
N ALA A 243 16.29 -6.18 4.96
CA ALA A 243 16.40 -4.99 5.80
C ALA A 243 17.87 -4.58 6.02
N GLU A 244 18.75 -5.52 6.34
CA GLU A 244 20.19 -5.25 6.50
C GLU A 244 20.81 -4.67 5.21
N ARG A 245 20.42 -5.21 4.03
CA ARG A 245 20.91 -4.71 2.73
C ARG A 245 20.39 -3.32 2.37
N LEU A 246 19.19 -2.97 2.81
CA LEU A 246 18.62 -1.62 2.65
C LEU A 246 19.20 -0.60 3.63
N GLY A 247 20.10 -1.02 4.53
CA GLY A 247 20.82 -0.12 5.45
C GLY A 247 20.09 0.15 6.76
N PHE A 248 19.19 -0.74 7.20
CA PHE A 248 18.65 -0.67 8.55
C PHE A 248 19.73 -1.10 9.57
N ASP A 249 20.17 -0.19 10.44
CA ASP A 249 21.27 -0.43 11.39
C ASP A 249 20.88 -1.30 12.60
N GLY A 250 19.58 -1.46 12.88
CA GLY A 250 19.04 -2.08 14.10
C GLY A 250 18.12 -3.27 13.87
N VAL A 251 18.50 -4.27 13.07
CA VAL A 251 17.61 -5.42 12.76
C VAL A 251 17.81 -6.58 13.74
N ARG A 252 16.70 -7.15 14.24
CA ARG A 252 16.68 -8.33 15.12
C ARG A 252 15.57 -9.30 14.72
N GLU A 253 15.80 -10.58 14.97
CA GLU A 253 14.75 -11.60 14.93
C GLU A 253 14.18 -11.81 16.33
N ALA A 254 12.87 -12.10 16.41
CA ALA A 254 12.20 -12.49 17.65
C ALA A 254 11.31 -13.70 17.42
N ASP A 255 11.18 -14.54 18.45
CA ASP A 255 10.13 -15.57 18.50
C ASP A 255 8.80 -14.88 18.85
N SER A 256 7.80 -14.98 17.97
CA SER A 256 6.49 -14.37 18.20
C SER A 256 5.88 -14.78 19.54
N SER A 257 6.17 -15.97 20.07
CA SER A 257 5.62 -16.44 21.34
C SER A 257 6.15 -15.67 22.56
N GLU A 258 7.30 -15.01 22.41
CA GLU A 258 7.94 -14.21 23.47
C GLU A 258 7.87 -12.69 23.19
N CYS A 259 7.38 -12.28 22.02
CA CYS A 259 7.34 -10.89 21.59
C CYS A 259 5.91 -10.41 21.27
N PHE A 260 5.29 -9.65 22.18
CA PHE A 260 3.92 -9.18 21.99
C PHE A 260 3.79 -8.17 20.83
N GLY A 261 4.84 -7.37 20.56
CA GLY A 261 4.84 -6.44 19.44
C GLY A 261 4.77 -7.14 18.08
N VAL A 262 5.47 -8.28 17.92
CA VAL A 262 5.34 -9.12 16.72
C VAL A 262 3.90 -9.65 16.60
N ARG A 263 3.29 -10.11 17.70
CA ARG A 263 1.88 -10.56 17.68
C ARG A 263 0.89 -9.43 17.40
N MET A 264 1.21 -8.20 17.81
CA MET A 264 0.46 -7.01 17.40
C MET A 264 0.57 -6.79 15.89
N ALA A 265 1.76 -6.89 15.31
CA ALA A 265 1.97 -6.79 13.86
C ALA A 265 1.21 -7.90 13.09
N ASP A 266 1.32 -9.18 13.52
CA ASP A 266 0.61 -10.33 12.94
C ASP A 266 -0.89 -10.06 12.82
N MET A 267 -1.49 -9.64 13.95
CA MET A 267 -2.93 -9.40 14.02
C MET A 267 -3.35 -8.31 13.04
N LEU A 268 -2.58 -7.22 12.91
CA LEU A 268 -2.88 -6.14 11.97
C LEU A 268 -2.72 -6.61 10.51
N ALA A 269 -1.57 -7.19 10.17
CA ALA A 269 -1.27 -7.71 8.83
C ALA A 269 -2.35 -8.71 8.41
N GLY A 270 -2.72 -9.61 9.32
CA GLY A 270 -3.73 -10.63 9.08
C GLY A 270 -5.16 -10.11 8.99
N ILE A 271 -5.53 -9.01 9.65
CA ILE A 271 -6.85 -8.36 9.47
C ILE A 271 -6.90 -7.65 8.11
N VAL A 272 -5.88 -6.84 7.82
CA VAL A 272 -5.76 -6.07 6.58
C VAL A 272 -5.74 -6.99 5.36
N ALA A 273 -4.95 -8.05 5.40
CA ALA A 273 -4.87 -9.03 4.31
C ALA A 273 -6.18 -9.79 4.09
N LYS A 274 -6.92 -10.15 5.14
CA LYS A 274 -8.21 -10.85 5.00
C LYS A 274 -9.29 -9.93 4.43
N LEU A 275 -9.27 -8.64 4.76
CA LEU A 275 -10.15 -7.65 4.14
C LEU A 275 -9.80 -7.45 2.65
N MET A 276 -8.53 -7.27 2.30
CA MET A 276 -8.11 -7.11 0.90
C MET A 276 -8.40 -8.37 0.07
N LYS A 277 -8.18 -9.56 0.63
CA LYS A 277 -8.54 -10.81 -0.04
C LYS A 277 -10.05 -10.94 -0.22
N ALA A 278 -10.87 -10.53 0.75
CA ALA A 278 -12.32 -10.52 0.60
C ALA A 278 -12.79 -9.49 -0.45
N ILE A 279 -12.17 -8.32 -0.51
CA ILE A 279 -12.38 -7.32 -1.56
C ILE A 279 -12.06 -7.92 -2.93
N ARG A 280 -10.91 -8.61 -3.06
CA ARG A 280 -10.53 -9.30 -4.29
C ARG A 280 -11.55 -10.35 -4.70
N ASP A 281 -11.99 -11.18 -3.75
CA ASP A 281 -12.99 -12.22 -4.00
C ASP A 281 -14.32 -11.61 -4.51
N GLU A 282 -14.73 -10.46 -3.96
CA GLU A 282 -15.94 -9.74 -4.35
C GLU A 282 -15.88 -9.22 -5.79
N VAL A 283 -14.73 -8.70 -6.22
CA VAL A 283 -14.57 -8.12 -7.57
C VAL A 283 -14.12 -9.13 -8.63
N THR A 284 -13.74 -10.34 -8.24
CA THR A 284 -13.28 -11.39 -9.16
C THR A 284 -14.46 -11.94 -9.98
N TYR A 285 -14.28 -12.05 -11.29
CA TYR A 285 -15.28 -12.61 -12.19
C TYR A 285 -15.52 -14.10 -11.90
N GLN A 286 -16.79 -14.49 -11.76
CA GLN A 286 -17.18 -15.87 -11.46
C GLN A 286 -17.58 -16.63 -12.74
N SER A 287 -17.81 -15.91 -13.84
CA SER A 287 -18.23 -16.44 -15.13
C SER A 287 -17.82 -15.52 -16.29
N ARG A 288 -17.81 -16.06 -17.51
CA ARG A 288 -17.61 -15.27 -18.73
C ARG A 288 -18.64 -14.15 -18.92
N GLU A 289 -19.84 -14.31 -18.36
CA GLU A 289 -20.85 -13.26 -18.43
C GLU A 289 -20.49 -12.07 -17.53
N ASP A 290 -19.83 -12.31 -16.40
CA ASP A 290 -19.42 -11.26 -15.47
C ASP A 290 -18.32 -10.39 -16.07
N GLU A 291 -17.47 -10.99 -16.92
CA GLU A 291 -16.36 -10.31 -17.60
C GLU A 291 -16.84 -9.09 -18.39
N ILE A 292 -18.04 -9.12 -18.99
CA ILE A 292 -18.61 -8.04 -19.81
C ILE A 292 -19.67 -7.21 -19.09
N LYS A 293 -19.87 -7.44 -17.79
CA LYS A 293 -20.83 -6.71 -16.96
C LYS A 293 -20.09 -5.88 -15.92
N LYS A 294 -20.75 -4.82 -15.47
CA LYS A 294 -20.26 -4.04 -14.34
C LYS A 294 -20.39 -4.89 -13.08
N ASN A 295 -19.26 -5.20 -12.45
CA ASN A 295 -19.25 -5.92 -11.18
C ASN A 295 -19.29 -4.91 -10.03
N LEU A 296 -20.26 -5.07 -9.12
CA LEU A 296 -20.47 -4.19 -7.97
C LEU A 296 -20.37 -5.03 -6.70
N PHE A 297 -19.96 -4.39 -5.60
CA PHE A 297 -20.02 -5.02 -4.29
C PHE A 297 -21.47 -5.44 -3.95
N ASP A 298 -21.61 -6.64 -3.41
CA ASP A 298 -22.84 -7.14 -2.83
C ASP A 298 -23.34 -6.17 -1.75
N VAL A 299 -24.65 -5.95 -1.72
CA VAL A 299 -25.31 -5.05 -0.78
C VAL A 299 -25.06 -5.44 0.68
N GLU A 300 -24.73 -6.71 0.96
CA GLU A 300 -24.36 -7.19 2.29
C GLU A 300 -23.10 -6.53 2.87
N TRP A 301 -22.19 -6.01 2.04
CA TRP A 301 -21.04 -5.22 2.51
C TRP A 301 -21.46 -3.95 3.27
N PHE A 302 -22.63 -3.40 2.94
CA PHE A 302 -23.16 -2.15 3.50
C PHE A 302 -24.30 -2.38 4.50
N ASN A 303 -24.75 -3.61 4.68
CA ASN A 303 -25.79 -4.01 5.63
C ASN A 303 -25.25 -4.10 7.07
N LEU A 304 -24.62 -3.03 7.56
CA LEU A 304 -23.92 -2.99 8.84
C LEU A 304 -24.86 -2.58 9.98
N ASN A 305 -24.53 -2.97 11.21
CA ASN A 305 -25.05 -2.29 12.39
C ASN A 305 -23.98 -1.33 12.93
N ASP A 306 -24.32 -0.50 13.92
CA ASP A 306 -23.37 0.48 14.45
C ASP A 306 -22.10 -0.20 15.02
N GLU A 307 -22.22 -1.38 15.63
CA GLU A 307 -21.05 -2.14 16.12
C GLU A 307 -20.09 -2.52 14.99
N ARG A 308 -20.60 -2.96 13.83
CA ARG A 308 -19.76 -3.32 12.67
C ARG A 308 -19.23 -2.12 11.91
N LEU A 309 -20.01 -1.04 11.82
CA LEU A 309 -19.54 0.23 11.27
C LEU A 309 -18.39 0.80 12.10
N GLU A 310 -18.50 0.72 13.43
CA GLU A 310 -17.47 1.21 14.34
C GLU A 310 -16.14 0.47 14.18
N LEU A 311 -16.14 -0.81 13.81
CA LEU A 311 -14.90 -1.54 13.49
C LEU A 311 -14.16 -0.90 12.30
N TYR A 312 -14.88 -0.50 11.25
CA TYR A 312 -14.26 0.18 10.11
C TYR A 312 -13.74 1.56 10.50
N LYS A 313 -14.46 2.30 11.35
CA LYS A 313 -14.01 3.60 11.88
C LYS A 313 -12.75 3.46 12.74
N LYS A 314 -12.70 2.46 13.62
CA LYS A 314 -11.49 2.13 14.39
C LYS A 314 -10.31 1.77 13.50
N LEU A 315 -10.53 0.93 12.48
CA LEU A 315 -9.47 0.57 11.56
C LEU A 315 -9.00 1.77 10.71
N CYS A 316 -9.94 2.63 10.28
CA CYS A 316 -9.64 3.90 9.63
C CYS A 316 -8.82 4.83 10.54
N ARG A 317 -9.16 4.91 11.83
CA ARG A 317 -8.38 5.64 12.82
C ARG A 317 -6.93 5.15 12.87
N VAL A 318 -6.72 3.86 13.04
CA VAL A 318 -5.37 3.26 13.15
C VAL A 318 -4.56 3.40 11.85
N LEU A 319 -5.16 3.07 10.71
CA LEU A 319 -4.42 3.01 9.43
C LEU A 319 -4.28 4.35 8.72
N ILE A 320 -5.17 5.32 8.97
CA ILE A 320 -5.27 6.55 8.16
C ILE A 320 -5.18 7.81 9.01
N GLN A 321 -5.86 7.86 10.17
CA GLN A 321 -6.03 9.11 10.92
C GLN A 321 -4.95 9.35 11.97
N TYR A 322 -4.52 8.30 12.68
CA TYR A 322 -3.38 8.35 13.57
C TYR A 322 -2.10 8.46 12.75
N ASP A 323 -1.19 9.26 13.26
CA ASP A 323 0.10 9.53 12.64
C ASP A 323 0.04 9.70 11.10
N LYS A 324 -0.62 10.77 10.65
CA LYS A 324 -0.78 11.06 9.21
C LYS A 324 0.56 11.35 8.53
N CYS A 325 1.09 10.40 7.78
CA CYS A 325 2.30 10.52 6.95
C CYS A 325 1.97 10.05 5.54
N TRP A 326 2.77 10.47 4.56
CA TRP A 326 2.55 10.10 3.17
C TRP A 326 2.81 8.61 2.94
N TYR A 327 3.94 8.09 3.44
CA TYR A 327 4.34 6.69 3.25
C TYR A 327 3.78 5.74 4.31
N LYS A 328 2.82 6.18 5.13
CA LYS A 328 2.18 5.35 6.17
C LYS A 328 1.56 4.08 5.59
N VAL A 329 0.96 4.20 4.41
CA VAL A 329 0.37 3.09 3.66
C VAL A 329 1.01 3.06 2.28
N TYR A 330 1.77 1.99 2.01
CA TYR A 330 2.62 1.88 0.82
C TYR A 330 2.18 0.75 -0.11
N GLY A 331 1.97 1.04 -1.39
CA GLY A 331 1.59 0.06 -2.40
C GLY A 331 2.65 -0.08 -3.47
N SER A 332 2.76 -1.27 -4.06
CA SER A 332 3.40 -1.43 -5.37
C SER A 332 2.56 -0.78 -6.48
N GLY A 333 3.07 -0.75 -7.71
CA GLY A 333 2.38 -0.12 -8.84
C GLY A 333 1.01 -0.74 -9.12
N PHE A 334 0.87 -2.07 -9.05
CA PHE A 334 -0.42 -2.74 -9.04
C PHE A 334 -0.88 -2.98 -7.60
N SER A 335 -1.57 -1.99 -7.03
CA SER A 335 -2.07 -2.02 -5.64
C SER A 335 -3.58 -1.77 -5.50
N ASP A 336 -4.36 -2.14 -6.52
CA ASP A 336 -5.81 -1.92 -6.57
C ASP A 336 -6.54 -2.37 -5.28
N ASP A 337 -6.19 -3.54 -4.72
CA ASP A 337 -6.86 -4.06 -3.50
C ASP A 337 -6.61 -3.17 -2.28
N LEU A 338 -5.41 -2.61 -2.16
CA LEU A 338 -5.07 -1.66 -1.11
C LEU A 338 -5.85 -0.35 -1.30
N VAL A 339 -5.88 0.18 -2.53
CA VAL A 339 -6.61 1.41 -2.83
C VAL A 339 -8.11 1.25 -2.53
N VAL A 340 -8.71 0.12 -2.91
CA VAL A 340 -10.12 -0.18 -2.63
C VAL A 340 -10.37 -0.36 -1.13
N LEU A 341 -9.45 -0.96 -0.38
CA LEU A 341 -9.56 -1.03 1.09
C LEU A 341 -9.55 0.37 1.72
N ILE A 342 -8.59 1.22 1.34
CA ILE A 342 -8.51 2.60 1.84
C ILE A 342 -9.76 3.39 1.44
N ALA A 343 -10.27 3.19 0.23
CA ALA A 343 -11.52 3.78 -0.23
C ALA A 343 -12.72 3.31 0.62
N LEU A 344 -12.80 2.01 0.95
CA LEU A 344 -13.84 1.45 1.81
C LEU A 344 -13.81 2.05 3.21
N LEU A 345 -12.63 2.16 3.80
CA LEU A 345 -12.45 2.77 5.13
C LEU A 345 -12.91 4.23 5.14
N LYS A 346 -12.47 5.03 4.17
CA LYS A 346 -12.87 6.45 4.04
C LYS A 346 -14.36 6.61 3.76
N TYR A 347 -14.94 5.77 2.89
CA TYR A 347 -16.35 5.79 2.57
C TYR A 347 -17.21 5.52 3.82
N LEU A 348 -16.89 4.46 4.56
CA LEU A 348 -17.64 4.07 5.76
C LEU A 348 -17.42 5.01 6.94
N ASP A 349 -16.23 5.59 7.09
CA ASP A 349 -15.92 6.59 8.11
C ASP A 349 -16.77 7.87 7.96
N GLY A 350 -17.19 8.20 6.73
CA GLY A 350 -18.04 9.35 6.44
C GLY A 350 -19.49 9.26 6.91
N PHE A 351 -19.94 8.12 7.45
CA PHE A 351 -21.31 7.94 7.96
C PHE A 351 -21.36 8.07 9.47
N ASP A 352 -22.36 8.79 10.01
CA ASP A 352 -22.53 8.93 11.47
C ASP A 352 -22.91 7.60 12.12
N GLY A 353 -23.78 6.82 11.46
CA GLY A 353 -24.28 5.55 11.95
C GLY A 353 -24.88 4.68 10.84
N ALA A 354 -25.14 3.41 11.15
CA ALA A 354 -25.62 2.42 10.20
C ALA A 354 -26.99 2.76 9.59
N ALA A 355 -27.81 3.56 10.27
CA ALA A 355 -29.10 4.02 9.73
C ALA A 355 -28.93 4.76 8.40
N GLN A 356 -27.90 5.61 8.26
CA GLN A 356 -27.64 6.35 7.01
C GLN A 356 -27.25 5.40 5.87
N LEU A 357 -26.51 4.32 6.16
CA LEU A 357 -26.22 3.28 5.17
C LEU A 357 -27.51 2.57 4.73
N HIS A 358 -28.39 2.22 5.66
CA HIS A 358 -29.66 1.56 5.34
C HIS A 358 -30.61 2.43 4.52
N GLU A 359 -30.62 3.75 4.75
CA GLU A 359 -31.39 4.71 3.94
C GLU A 359 -30.94 4.73 2.48
N LEU A 360 -29.64 4.53 2.21
CA LEU A 360 -29.11 4.42 0.84
C LEU A 360 -29.44 3.08 0.19
N GLY A 361 -29.57 2.00 0.97
CA GLY A 361 -29.91 0.66 0.48
C GLY A 361 -28.99 0.19 -0.65
N ALA A 362 -29.56 -0.23 -1.77
CA ALA A 362 -28.82 -0.71 -2.94
C ALA A 362 -27.94 0.37 -3.60
N ASN A 363 -28.22 1.67 -3.36
CA ASN A 363 -27.40 2.75 -3.92
C ASN A 363 -26.00 2.81 -3.30
N ASN A 364 -25.76 2.14 -2.17
CA ASN A 364 -24.42 2.08 -1.58
C ASN A 364 -23.40 1.46 -2.54
N ALA A 365 -23.75 0.36 -3.20
CA ALA A 365 -22.83 -0.34 -4.10
C ALA A 365 -22.39 0.56 -5.27
N GLU A 366 -23.33 1.31 -5.84
CA GLU A 366 -23.06 2.24 -6.94
C GLU A 366 -22.24 3.47 -6.50
N ARG A 367 -22.61 4.06 -5.36
CA ARG A 367 -21.86 5.20 -4.78
C ARG A 367 -20.44 4.79 -4.41
N PHE A 368 -20.29 3.63 -3.78
CA PHE A 368 -18.99 3.09 -3.40
C PHE A 368 -18.15 2.77 -4.63
N ASN A 369 -18.71 2.13 -5.66
CA ASN A 369 -17.99 1.88 -6.91
C ASN A 369 -17.48 3.19 -7.54
N THR A 370 -18.31 4.24 -7.56
CA THR A 370 -17.90 5.57 -8.05
C THR A 370 -16.74 6.13 -7.22
N PHE A 371 -16.82 5.99 -5.89
CA PHE A 371 -15.77 6.42 -4.96
C PHE A 371 -14.45 5.64 -5.17
N CYS A 372 -14.52 4.33 -5.42
CA CYS A 372 -13.36 3.51 -5.75
C CYS A 372 -12.72 3.90 -7.08
N CYS A 373 -13.51 4.12 -8.13
CA CYS A 373 -12.99 4.55 -9.44
C CYS A 373 -12.23 5.88 -9.32
N ASN A 374 -12.78 6.84 -8.57
CA ASN A 374 -12.12 8.11 -8.31
C ASN A 374 -10.83 7.90 -7.49
N SER A 375 -10.87 7.08 -6.44
CA SER A 375 -9.71 6.79 -5.60
C SER A 375 -8.58 6.12 -6.37
N LEU A 376 -8.90 5.18 -7.27
CA LEU A 376 -7.93 4.55 -8.17
C LEU A 376 -7.34 5.58 -9.13
N SER A 377 -8.18 6.41 -9.77
CA SER A 377 -7.69 7.46 -10.68
C SER A 377 -6.76 8.45 -9.98
N GLU A 378 -7.09 8.88 -8.76
CA GLU A 378 -6.24 9.77 -7.95
C GLU A 378 -4.92 9.09 -7.58
N HIS A 379 -4.99 7.82 -7.14
CA HIS A 379 -3.81 7.05 -6.77
C HIS A 379 -2.83 6.92 -7.95
N PHE A 380 -3.30 6.57 -9.15
CA PHE A 380 -2.42 6.43 -10.32
C PHE A 380 -1.84 7.76 -10.81
N GLN A 381 -2.57 8.86 -10.69
CA GLN A 381 -2.02 10.19 -10.99
C GLN A 381 -0.86 10.52 -10.05
N VAL A 382 -1.06 10.28 -8.76
CA VAL A 382 -0.03 10.47 -7.74
C VAL A 382 1.19 9.57 -7.98
N LEU A 383 1.00 8.28 -8.26
CA LEU A 383 2.11 7.37 -8.56
C LEU A 383 2.91 7.81 -9.80
N SER A 384 2.23 8.34 -10.82
CA SER A 384 2.89 8.82 -12.04
C SER A 384 3.69 10.10 -11.85
N ASP A 385 3.36 10.90 -10.82
CA ASP A 385 4.01 12.17 -10.51
C ASP A 385 5.11 12.03 -9.41
N ASP A 386 5.20 10.89 -8.69
CA ASP A 386 6.24 10.63 -7.69
C ASP A 386 7.56 10.11 -8.34
N PRO A 387 8.67 10.85 -8.32
CA PRO A 387 9.96 10.49 -8.90
C PRO A 387 10.65 9.38 -8.12
N LEU A 388 10.18 9.01 -6.92
CA LEU A 388 10.65 7.81 -6.24
C LEU A 388 10.13 6.52 -6.89
N HIS A 389 9.10 6.58 -7.74
CA HIS A 389 8.82 5.48 -8.68
C HIS A 389 9.80 5.40 -9.85
N THR A 390 10.61 6.45 -10.07
CA THR A 390 11.64 6.49 -11.12
C THR A 390 13.08 6.36 -10.58
N GLY A 391 13.25 6.34 -9.26
CA GLY A 391 14.55 6.21 -8.59
C GLY A 391 14.86 4.77 -8.17
N ASP A 392 16.15 4.44 -8.08
CA ASP A 392 16.58 3.16 -7.54
C ASP A 392 16.36 3.13 -6.01
N LEU A 393 15.19 2.63 -5.59
CA LEU A 393 14.81 2.42 -4.18
C LEU A 393 15.71 1.39 -3.48
N SER A 394 16.65 0.76 -4.20
CA SER A 394 17.65 -0.11 -3.59
C SER A 394 18.88 0.63 -3.03
N ASP A 395 19.05 1.94 -3.30
CA ASP A 395 20.12 2.74 -2.69
C ASP A 395 19.71 3.27 -1.30
N PRO A 396 20.32 2.78 -0.19
CA PRO A 396 20.04 3.23 1.17
C PRO A 396 20.17 4.75 1.35
N LYS A 397 21.03 5.41 0.55
CA LYS A 397 21.24 6.86 0.62
C LYS A 397 19.99 7.66 0.27
N ASN A 398 19.06 7.08 -0.47
CA ASN A 398 17.83 7.76 -0.87
C ASN A 398 16.65 7.48 0.09
N LEU A 399 16.66 6.34 0.79
CA LEU A 399 15.55 5.91 1.63
C LEU A 399 15.41 6.77 2.89
N PHE A 400 16.50 6.96 3.64
CA PHE A 400 16.47 7.61 4.96
C PHE A 400 16.75 9.12 4.95
N ARG A 401 16.76 9.77 3.77
CA ARG A 401 16.93 11.23 3.69
C ARG A 401 15.71 11.94 4.30
N PRO A 402 15.89 12.88 5.25
CA PRO A 402 14.79 13.62 5.87
C PRO A 402 13.80 14.17 4.84
N ARG A 403 12.52 13.84 4.99
CA ARG A 403 11.42 14.31 4.14
C ARG A 403 10.54 15.27 4.91
N LEU A 404 10.10 16.32 4.24
CA LEU A 404 9.17 17.26 4.84
C LEU A 404 7.79 16.61 4.92
N ARG A 405 7.32 16.36 6.14
CA ARG A 405 5.96 15.86 6.38
C ARG A 405 4.92 16.92 5.98
N ILE A 406 4.21 16.68 4.88
CA ILE A 406 3.12 17.53 4.37
C ILE A 406 1.81 16.75 4.42
N THR A 407 0.77 17.34 5.04
CA THR A 407 -0.54 16.71 5.21
C THR A 407 -1.68 17.61 4.72
N ASP A 408 -2.91 17.14 4.87
CA ASP A 408 -4.13 17.90 4.62
C ASP A 408 -4.29 19.13 5.53
N ARG A 409 -3.57 19.17 6.65
CA ARG A 409 -3.52 20.31 7.56
C ARG A 409 -2.36 21.24 7.15
N PRO A 410 -2.63 22.51 6.81
CA PRO A 410 -1.58 23.43 6.39
C PRO A 410 -0.60 23.69 7.53
N ARG A 411 0.70 23.60 7.23
CA ARG A 411 1.78 23.93 8.16
C ARG A 411 2.67 25.01 7.57
N THR A 412 3.09 25.95 8.40
CA THR A 412 3.97 27.05 7.99
C THR A 412 5.35 26.84 8.56
N TYR A 413 6.36 26.91 7.71
CA TYR A 413 7.76 26.75 8.09
C TYR A 413 8.55 28.02 7.74
N MET A 414 9.62 28.27 8.48
CA MET A 414 10.62 29.27 8.10
C MET A 414 11.61 28.61 7.12
N VAL A 415 11.44 28.89 5.83
CA VAL A 415 12.30 28.36 4.78
C VAL A 415 13.47 29.31 4.57
N MET A 416 14.67 28.79 4.73
CA MET A 416 15.94 29.51 4.59
C MET A 416 16.43 29.47 3.15
N ASP A 417 16.22 28.34 2.47
CA ASP A 417 16.59 28.18 1.07
C ASP A 417 15.81 27.03 0.40
N VAL A 418 15.83 26.96 -0.94
CA VAL A 418 15.42 25.81 -1.76
C VAL A 418 16.51 25.45 -2.75
N MET A 419 16.60 24.16 -3.09
CA MET A 419 17.62 23.62 -3.96
C MET A 419 17.18 22.31 -4.60
N PHE A 420 17.95 21.84 -5.58
CA PHE A 420 17.88 20.45 -6.06
C PHE A 420 19.05 19.67 -5.46
N GLY A 421 18.78 18.46 -5.00
CA GLY A 421 19.81 17.49 -4.63
C GLY A 421 20.64 17.06 -5.84
N GLU A 422 21.75 16.36 -5.60
CA GLU A 422 22.59 15.81 -6.68
C GLU A 422 21.82 14.81 -7.57
N ASP A 423 20.82 14.16 -6.99
CA ASP A 423 19.87 13.26 -7.63
C ASP A 423 18.71 13.98 -8.34
N GLY A 424 18.65 15.30 -8.27
CA GLY A 424 17.58 16.11 -8.86
C GLY A 424 16.32 16.21 -8.00
N ALA A 425 16.30 15.67 -6.78
CA ALA A 425 15.15 15.79 -5.88
C ALA A 425 14.96 17.26 -5.43
N PRO A 426 13.74 17.81 -5.42
CA PRO A 426 13.49 19.14 -4.86
C PRO A 426 13.68 19.11 -3.34
N MET A 427 14.34 20.13 -2.80
CA MET A 427 14.66 20.23 -1.37
C MET A 427 14.40 21.63 -0.83
N ALA A 428 14.09 21.72 0.46
CA ALA A 428 14.00 22.96 1.22
C ALA A 428 14.90 22.90 2.46
N LEU A 429 15.67 23.96 2.69
CA LEU A 429 16.39 24.21 3.93
C LEU A 429 15.44 24.94 4.88
N ILE A 430 15.10 24.33 6.01
CA ILE A 430 14.11 24.85 6.96
C ILE A 430 14.78 25.09 8.30
N SER A 431 14.47 26.23 8.91
CA SER A 431 14.92 26.54 10.28
C SER A 431 13.93 26.00 11.30
N GLU A 432 14.39 25.04 12.11
CA GLU A 432 13.64 24.43 13.22
C GLU A 432 14.49 24.47 14.50
N ASN A 433 13.94 25.03 15.57
CA ASN A 433 14.62 25.15 16.86
C ASN A 433 16.02 25.80 16.80
N GLY A 434 16.24 26.69 15.82
CA GLY A 434 17.53 27.37 15.62
C GLY A 434 18.57 26.56 14.81
N HIS A 435 18.20 25.38 14.32
CA HIS A 435 19.00 24.57 13.42
C HIS A 435 18.41 24.61 12.00
N GLU A 436 19.27 24.56 10.99
CA GLU A 436 18.87 24.50 9.59
C GLU A 436 18.95 23.04 9.12
N ASN A 437 17.80 22.47 8.79
CA ASN A 437 17.68 21.08 8.33
C ASN A 437 17.24 21.07 6.86
N ALA A 438 17.88 20.24 6.05
CA ALA A 438 17.53 20.07 4.64
C ALA A 438 16.52 18.93 4.50
N TYR A 439 15.36 19.23 3.92
CA TYR A 439 14.28 18.27 3.71
C TYR A 439 14.03 18.06 2.23
N VAL A 440 13.87 16.79 1.85
CA VAL A 440 13.33 16.41 0.55
C VAL A 440 11.84 16.77 0.49
N LEU A 441 11.44 17.41 -0.59
CA LEU A 441 10.06 17.79 -0.87
C LEU A 441 9.41 16.77 -1.82
N PRO A 442 8.07 16.65 -1.79
CA PRO A 442 7.34 15.95 -2.83
C PRO A 442 7.62 16.57 -4.20
N ALA A 443 7.61 15.74 -5.23
CA ALA A 443 8.09 16.16 -6.54
C ALA A 443 7.14 17.01 -7.34
N ASP A 444 5.85 16.99 -7.01
CA ASP A 444 4.88 18.01 -7.41
C ASP A 444 5.42 19.44 -7.18
N LEU A 445 6.30 19.61 -6.18
CA LEU A 445 6.92 20.89 -5.86
C LEU A 445 8.20 21.18 -6.66
N SER A 446 8.64 20.29 -7.56
CA SER A 446 9.81 20.53 -8.43
C SER A 446 9.62 21.76 -9.32
N GLY A 447 8.40 21.97 -9.83
CA GLY A 447 8.06 23.17 -10.60
C GLY A 447 8.14 24.44 -9.75
N TRP A 448 7.72 24.36 -8.48
CA TRP A 448 7.82 25.46 -7.52
C TRP A 448 9.28 25.79 -7.19
N VAL A 449 10.11 24.78 -6.91
CA VAL A 449 11.56 24.97 -6.70
C VAL A 449 12.23 25.56 -7.93
N SER A 450 11.93 25.03 -9.13
CA SER A 450 12.46 25.54 -10.40
C SER A 450 12.10 27.02 -10.63
N MET A 451 10.86 27.40 -10.32
CA MET A 451 10.42 28.79 -10.42
C MET A 451 11.27 29.71 -9.55
N VAL A 452 11.53 29.34 -8.29
CA VAL A 452 12.34 30.15 -7.38
C VAL A 452 13.79 30.23 -7.83
N LEU A 453 14.36 29.11 -8.29
CA LEU A 453 15.76 29.04 -8.74
C LEU A 453 16.00 29.72 -10.10
N SER A 454 14.95 29.94 -10.90
CA SER A 454 15.06 30.56 -12.23
C SER A 454 15.55 32.02 -12.19
N ASN A 455 15.45 32.69 -11.04
CA ASN A 455 15.92 34.06 -10.88
C ASN A 455 16.54 34.27 -9.48
N VAL A 456 17.83 34.60 -9.46
CA VAL A 456 18.59 34.83 -8.22
C VAL A 456 17.98 35.98 -7.40
N ASP A 457 17.43 37.01 -8.05
CA ASP A 457 16.79 38.12 -7.34
C ASP A 457 15.50 37.68 -6.64
N PHE A 458 14.72 36.76 -7.24
CA PHE A 458 13.54 36.19 -6.58
C PHE A 458 13.93 35.42 -5.34
N LYS A 459 14.97 34.58 -5.45
CA LYS A 459 15.47 33.78 -4.33
C LYS A 459 15.86 34.65 -3.13
N VAL A 460 16.59 35.75 -3.37
CA VAL A 460 17.03 36.69 -2.31
C VAL A 460 15.85 37.47 -1.70
N ILE A 461 14.80 37.74 -2.49
CA ILE A 461 13.59 38.42 -1.99
C ILE A 461 12.73 37.48 -1.15
N LEU A 462 12.62 36.22 -1.56
CA LEU A 462 11.71 35.23 -0.97
C LEU A 462 12.27 34.56 0.27
N PHE A 463 13.60 34.41 0.38
CA PHE A 463 14.24 33.70 1.49
C PHE A 463 15.29 34.53 2.24
N PRO A 464 15.38 34.40 3.58
CA PRO A 464 14.54 33.55 4.44
C PRO A 464 13.09 34.06 4.54
N GLY A 465 12.12 33.15 4.47
CA GLY A 465 10.70 33.51 4.35
C GLY A 465 9.76 32.44 4.88
N LYS A 466 8.53 32.86 5.22
CA LYS A 466 7.49 31.92 5.67
C LYS A 466 6.82 31.29 4.47
N VAL A 467 6.83 29.97 4.42
CA VAL A 467 6.14 29.19 3.37
C VAL A 467 5.16 28.24 4.04
N ARG A 468 3.94 28.22 3.52
CA ARG A 468 2.88 27.31 3.94
C ARG A 468 2.84 26.11 3.00
N PHE A 469 2.99 24.91 3.55
CA PHE A 469 2.87 23.65 2.83
C PHE A 469 1.58 22.92 3.20
N GLN A 470 0.92 22.33 2.21
CA GLN A 470 -0.32 21.55 2.38
C GLN A 470 -0.53 20.59 1.22
N TYR A 471 -1.12 19.43 1.49
CA TYR A 471 -1.71 18.56 0.48
C TYR A 471 -3.21 18.88 0.33
N PHE A 472 -3.66 19.24 -0.88
CA PHE A 472 -5.06 19.60 -1.11
C PHE A 472 -5.48 19.28 -2.55
N GLU A 473 -6.59 18.54 -2.68
CA GLU A 473 -7.17 18.11 -3.97
C GLU A 473 -6.16 17.39 -4.87
N GLY A 474 -5.50 16.35 -4.34
CA GLY A 474 -4.61 15.51 -5.13
C GLY A 474 -3.23 16.10 -5.40
N ARG A 475 -2.88 17.27 -4.82
CA ARG A 475 -1.62 17.97 -5.12
C ARG A 475 -0.97 18.55 -3.89
N PHE A 476 0.35 18.51 -3.86
CA PHE A 476 1.15 19.27 -2.89
C PHE A 476 1.23 20.75 -3.31
N ARG A 477 1.09 21.64 -2.32
CA ARG A 477 1.13 23.09 -2.52
C ARG A 477 2.14 23.72 -1.58
N ALA A 478 2.82 24.76 -2.07
CA ALA A 478 3.74 25.59 -1.32
C ALA A 478 3.44 27.07 -1.62
N ASP A 479 2.92 27.80 -0.62
CA ASP A 479 2.51 29.20 -0.75
C ASP A 479 3.44 30.11 0.07
N PHE A 480 3.98 31.15 -0.55
CA PHE A 480 4.66 32.24 0.18
C PHE A 480 3.64 33.08 0.95
N LEU A 481 3.97 33.45 2.20
CA LEU A 481 3.10 34.22 3.10
C LEU A 481 3.47 35.70 3.25
#